data_AF-A0A933N958-F1
#
_entry.id   AF-A0A933N958-F1
#
_cell.length_a   1.000
_cell.length_b   1.000
_cell.length_c   1.000
_cell.angle_alpha   90.00
_cell.angle_beta   90.00
_cell.angle_gamma   90.00
#
_symmetry.space_group_name_H-M   'P 1'
#
loop_
_entity.id
_entity.type
_entity.pdbx_description
1 polymer ?
#
loop_
_entity_poly.entity_id
_entity_poly.type
_entity_poly.pdbx_seq_one_letter_code
_entity_poly.pdbx_strand_id
1 'polypeptide(L)' 'MGLGQGHACAIAGELQEVYCWGDNNDGELGIGVLGRRPTPGATGLTSAAELGLGADHTCVRRADGRVH' A
#
# COMPACT_ATOMS: atom_id res chain seq x y z
N MET A 1 4.68 -6.67 6.52
CA MET A 1 4.35 -7.11 5.14
C MET A 1 2.98 -7.75 5.21
N GLY A 2 2.07 -7.35 4.33
CA GLY A 2 0.81 -8.06 4.15
C GLY A 2 0.58 -8.34 2.67
N LEU A 3 -0.26 -9.34 2.39
CA LEU A 3 -0.54 -9.86 1.05
C LEU A 3 -2.05 -9.81 0.81
N GLY A 4 -2.46 -9.19 -0.30
CA GLY A 4 -3.80 -9.30 -0.87
C GLY A 4 -3.88 -10.47 -1.86
N GLN A 5 -4.93 -10.52 -2.70
CA GLN A 5 -5.12 -11.64 -3.65
C GLN A 5 -4.06 -11.64 -4.79
N GLY A 6 -3.50 -10.47 -5.11
CA GLY A 6 -2.46 -10.31 -6.14
C GLY A 6 -1.47 -9.16 -5.91
N HIS A 7 -1.63 -8.42 -4.81
CA HIS A 7 -0.80 -7.29 -4.45
C HIS A 7 -0.20 -7.44 -3.05
N ALA A 8 0.86 -6.70 -2.77
CA ALA A 8 1.56 -6.71 -1.50
C ALA A 8 2.00 -5.29 -1.16
N CYS A 9 1.99 -4.99 0.14
CA CYS A 9 2.45 -3.70 0.65
C CYS A 9 3.37 -3.89 1.87
N ALA A 10 4.32 -2.97 1.98
CA ALA A 10 5.26 -2.90 3.09
C ALA A 10 5.50 -1.45 3.50
N ILE A 11 5.69 -1.24 4.80
CA ILE A 11 6.17 0.01 5.37
C ILE A 11 7.70 -0.09 5.44
N ALA A 12 8.41 0.90 4.87
CA ALA A 12 9.87 0.92 4.86
C ALA A 12 10.44 2.33 5.05
N GLY A 13 11.70 2.38 5.50
CA GLY A 13 12.44 3.62 5.74
C GLY A 13 12.07 4.34 7.04
N GLU A 14 12.87 5.34 7.39
CA GLU A 14 12.73 6.13 8.64
C GLU A 14 11.41 6.91 8.69
N LEU A 15 10.86 7.29 7.54
CA LEU A 15 9.59 8.02 7.43
C LEU A 15 8.35 7.12 7.48
N GLN A 16 8.54 5.81 7.64
CA GLN A 16 7.47 4.81 7.56
C GLN A 16 6.64 4.98 6.27
N GLU A 17 7.32 4.95 5.13
CA GLU A 17 6.71 5.11 3.81
C GLU A 17 6.12 3.80 3.31
N VAL A 18 4.96 3.86 2.64
CA VAL A 18 4.28 2.67 2.11
C VAL A 18 4.72 2.39 0.68
N TYR A 19 5.26 1.19 0.48
CA TYR A 19 5.60 0.62 -0.80
C TYR A 19 4.61 -0.48 -1.15
N CYS A 20 3.98 -0.40 -2.32
CA CYS A 20 3.06 -1.41 -2.80
C CYS A 20 3.46 -1.91 -4.20
N TRP A 21 3.20 -3.19 -4.46
CA TRP A 21 3.46 -3.86 -5.73
C TRP A 21 2.50 -5.03 -5.96
N GLY A 22 2.53 -5.59 -7.16
CA GLY A 22 1.64 -6.63 -7.64
C GLY A 22 0.52 -6.07 -8.50
N ASP A 23 -0.65 -6.69 -8.42
CA ASP A 23 -1.82 -6.25 -9.17
C ASP A 23 -2.26 -4.84 -8.74
N ASN A 24 -2.86 -4.11 -9.69
CA ASN A 24 -3.42 -2.78 -9.46
C ASN A 24 -4.59 -2.51 -10.42
N ASN A 25 -5.36 -3.56 -10.74
CA ASN A 25 -6.40 -3.46 -11.77
C ASN A 25 -7.63 -2.70 -11.24
N ASP A 26 -7.85 -2.75 -9.92
CA ASP A 26 -8.96 -2.09 -9.22
C ASP A 26 -8.47 -0.87 -8.41
N GLY A 27 -7.17 -0.57 -8.48
CA GLY A 27 -6.56 0.55 -7.76
C GLY A 27 -6.06 0.19 -6.37
N GLU A 28 -5.88 -1.10 -6.08
CA GLU A 28 -5.46 -1.65 -4.79
C GLU A 28 -4.14 -1.06 -4.24
N LEU A 29 -3.27 -0.49 -5.11
CA LEU A 29 -2.03 0.15 -4.68
C LEU A 29 -2.22 1.62 -4.24
N GLY A 30 -3.36 2.24 -4.51
CA GLY A 30 -3.67 3.62 -4.08
C GLY A 30 -2.83 4.71 -4.75
N ILE A 31 -2.26 4.45 -5.93
CA ILE A 31 -1.33 5.37 -6.62
C ILE A 31 -1.96 6.25 -7.71
N GLY A 32 -3.30 6.27 -7.81
CA GLY A 32 -4.02 7.12 -8.77
C GLY A 32 -3.93 6.70 -10.24
N VAL A 33 -3.29 5.57 -10.53
CA VAL A 33 -3.25 4.91 -11.84
C VAL A 33 -3.64 3.44 -11.67
N LEU A 34 -4.10 2.81 -12.75
CA LEU A 34 -4.37 1.37 -12.81
C LEU A 34 -3.24 0.64 -13.53
N GLY A 35 -3.15 -0.66 -13.28
CA GLY A 35 -2.24 -1.57 -14.00
C GLY A 35 -1.11 -2.12 -13.13
N ARG A 36 -0.81 -3.39 -13.35
CA ARG A 36 0.12 -4.19 -12.54
C ARG A 36 1.50 -3.53 -12.39
N ARG A 37 1.99 -3.50 -11.15
CA ARG A 37 3.32 -2.99 -10.78
C ARG A 37 4.19 -4.14 -10.28
N PRO A 38 5.05 -4.76 -11.10
CA PRO A 38 5.77 -5.98 -10.72
C PRO A 38 6.84 -5.76 -9.63
N THR A 39 7.23 -4.52 -9.35
CA THR A 39 8.27 -4.17 -8.37
C THR A 39 7.73 -3.22 -7.29
N PRO A 40 8.25 -3.30 -6.05
CA PRO A 40 7.93 -2.35 -4.99
C PRO A 40 8.13 -0.92 -5.46
N GLY A 41 7.17 -0.06 -5.16
CA GLY A 41 7.45 1.36 -5.23
C GLY A 41 6.52 2.19 -4.39
N ALA A 42 7.00 3.41 -4.12
CA ALA A 42 6.36 4.34 -3.23
C ALA A 42 4.93 4.67 -3.70
N THR A 43 4.04 4.77 -2.73
CA THR A 43 2.67 5.26 -2.89
C THR A 43 2.55 6.76 -2.58
N GLY A 44 3.58 7.36 -1.97
CA GLY A 44 3.55 8.72 -1.44
C GLY A 44 2.92 8.84 -0.05
N LEU A 45 2.41 7.74 0.53
CA LEU A 45 1.93 7.70 1.91
C LEU A 45 3.10 7.50 2.88
N THR A 46 3.20 8.39 3.86
CA THR A 46 4.22 8.38 4.93
C THR A 46 3.57 8.37 6.31
N SER A 47 4.38 8.11 7.33
CA SER A 47 3.92 7.96 8.72
C SER A 47 2.92 6.83 8.88
N ALA A 48 3.05 5.75 8.11
CA ALA A 48 2.18 4.59 8.21
C ALA A 48 2.53 3.77 9.47
N ALA A 49 1.54 3.50 10.30
CA ALA A 49 1.67 2.71 11.51
C ALA A 49 1.20 1.27 11.31
N GLU A 50 0.18 1.04 10.47
CA GLU A 50 -0.37 -0.28 10.20
C GLU A 50 -0.89 -0.39 8.76
N LEU A 51 -0.80 -1.60 8.21
CA LEU A 51 -1.36 -1.97 6.91
C LEU A 51 -2.43 -3.05 7.11
N GLY A 52 -3.59 -2.88 6.49
CA GLY A 52 -4.60 -3.92 6.32
C GLY A 52 -4.83 -4.17 4.84
N LEU A 53 -4.51 -5.37 4.35
CA LEU A 53 -4.74 -5.72 2.94
C LEU A 53 -5.98 -6.62 2.84
N GLY A 54 -6.93 -6.18 2.03
CA GLY A 54 -8.05 -6.99 1.55
C GLY A 54 -7.72 -7.67 0.22
N ALA A 55 -8.71 -8.35 -0.37
CA ALA A 55 -8.55 -8.95 -1.69
C ALA A 55 -8.22 -7.89 -2.75
N ASP A 56 -9.01 -6.82 -2.78
CA ASP A 56 -9.01 -5.80 -3.85
C ASP A 56 -8.83 -4.38 -3.30
N HIS A 57 -8.40 -4.24 -2.03
CA HIS A 57 -8.17 -2.94 -1.40
C HIS A 57 -7.03 -2.99 -0.39
N THR A 58 -6.37 -1.85 -0.22
CA THR A 58 -5.38 -1.63 0.84
C THR A 58 -5.87 -0.52 1.75
N CYS A 59 -5.89 -0.77 3.06
CA CYS A 59 -6.10 0.25 4.08
C CYS A 59 -4.79 0.55 4.81
N VAL A 60 -4.55 1.81 5.08
CA VAL A 60 -3.37 2.28 5.82
C VAL A 60 -3.81 3.11 7.01
N ARG A 61 -3.39 2.74 8.22
CA ARG A 61 -3.52 3.61 9.39
C ARG A 61 -2.23 4.39 9.59
N ARG A 62 -2.33 5.70 9.66
CA ARG A 62 -1.21 6.59 9.97
C ARG A 62 -0.99 6.72 11.47
N ALA A 63 0.21 7.16 11.86
CA ALA A 63 0.57 7.40 13.26
C ALA A 63 -0.32 8.46 13.95
N ASP A 64 -0.95 9.34 13.17
CA ASP A 64 -1.92 10.33 13.66
C ASP A 64 -3.35 9.77 13.84
N GLY A 65 -3.54 8.46 13.58
CA GLY A 65 -4.82 7.77 13.70
C GLY A 65 -5.73 7.86 12.47
N ARG A 66 -5.35 8.59 11.42
CA ARG A 66 -6.14 8.64 10.17
C ARG A 66 -6.02 7.34 9.41
N VAL A 67 -7.11 6.94 8.75
CA VAL A 67 -7.17 5.76 7.88
C VAL A 67 -7.38 6.22 6.44
N HIS A 68 -6.60 5.65 5.54
CA HIS A 68 -6.68 5.82 4.09
C HIS A 68 -7.01 4.49 3.44
#